data_AF-A0A5R9KBX9-F1
#
_entry.id   AF-A0A5R9KBX9-F1
#
_cell.length_a   1.000
_cell.length_b   1.000
_cell.length_c   1.000
_cell.angle_alpha   90.00
_cell.angle_beta   90.00
_cell.angle_gamma   90.00
#
_symmetry.space_group_name_H-M   'P 1'
#
loop_
_entity.id
_entity.type
_entity.pdbx_description
1 polymer ?
#
loop_
_entity_poly.entity_id
_entity_poly.type
_entity_poly.pdbx_seq_one_letter_code
_entity_poly.pdbx_strand_id
1 'polypeptide(L)'
;MTYISAQPHLSNSWDDICYPVHPVWLADILPDYDIMATDRQQLIVGEPHHGRKTVFGIQSADYAIIPNILIREVVDKLFSDYSLQIKHTTTGEFSISIIFPQELSIGGERLQRSMILTNSYNGKTPFSIQGQTMTTMLDNDFVPGSSMYRAICKNGLMGWADSFVKLPAYRQWLLQGKQGKAKKPAPKSRPLIRQVQKDPKIRKIHHSRLTPELFKEQLYSLLVAQQETKPTLTATVYEHFQQKAVTRSDEDLLKTLPIPVQLAKQAQERLRLEERLLGSNPSYWLMYNAVNHALFNARSSLTLNDRYKLDEQVFHQLAASSFA
;
A
#
# COMPACT_ATOMS: atom_id res chain seq x y z
N MET A 1 -15.92 21.88 4.04
CA MET A 1 -14.67 22.04 3.27
C MET A 1 -14.59 20.90 2.28
N THR A 2 -14.79 21.21 1.00
CA THR A 2 -14.87 20.25 -0.10
C THR A 2 -13.48 19.69 -0.36
N TYR A 3 -13.28 18.39 -0.08
CA TYR A 3 -12.07 17.68 -0.47
C TYR A 3 -11.97 17.73 -1.99
N ILE A 4 -11.14 18.61 -2.54
CA ILE A 4 -10.71 18.44 -3.94
C ILE A 4 -9.79 17.21 -3.91
N SER A 5 -10.39 16.05 -4.10
CA SER A 5 -9.68 14.79 -4.31
C SER A 5 -8.77 14.98 -5.52
N ALA A 6 -7.47 15.10 -5.31
CA ALA A 6 -6.52 15.10 -6.41
C ALA A 6 -6.52 13.69 -7.02
N GLN A 7 -6.86 13.60 -8.31
CA GLN A 7 -6.58 12.41 -9.08
C GLN A 7 -5.05 12.21 -9.05
N PRO A 8 -4.55 11.03 -8.66
CA PRO A 8 -3.10 10.80 -8.63
C PRO A 8 -2.50 11.04 -10.02
N HIS A 9 -1.40 11.78 -10.05
CA HIS A 9 -0.53 11.89 -11.21
C HIS A 9 0.38 10.68 -11.28
N LEU A 10 0.70 10.26 -12.51
CA LEU A 10 1.61 9.15 -12.78
C LEU A 10 2.97 9.70 -13.21
N SER A 11 4.02 9.14 -12.64
CA SER A 11 5.40 9.38 -13.02
C SER A 11 6.18 8.07 -13.04
N ASN A 12 7.25 8.02 -13.81
CA ASN A 12 8.25 6.96 -13.83
C ASN A 12 9.66 7.48 -13.48
N SER A 13 9.77 8.69 -12.94
CA SER A 13 11.04 9.34 -12.60
C SER A 13 11.07 9.76 -11.14
N TRP A 14 12.19 9.50 -10.48
CA TRP A 14 12.43 10.04 -9.14
C TRP A 14 12.46 11.56 -9.12
N ASP A 15 12.92 12.20 -10.19
CA ASP A 15 13.11 13.64 -10.23
C ASP A 15 11.78 14.40 -10.09
N ASP A 16 10.65 13.76 -10.44
CA ASP A 16 9.32 14.34 -10.28
C ASP A 16 8.87 14.42 -8.80
N ILE A 17 9.48 13.64 -7.90
CA ILE A 17 9.10 13.56 -6.49
C ILE A 17 10.25 13.81 -5.51
N CYS A 18 11.49 13.85 -5.99
CA CYS A 18 12.71 14.10 -5.22
C CYS A 18 13.10 15.58 -5.33
N TYR A 19 12.26 16.44 -4.77
CA TYR A 19 12.52 17.86 -4.67
C TYR A 19 12.84 18.29 -3.23
N PRO A 20 13.45 19.47 -3.02
CA PRO A 20 13.73 20.00 -1.69
C PRO A 20 12.45 20.10 -0.86
N VAL A 21 12.50 19.54 0.35
CA VAL A 21 11.43 19.64 1.35
C VAL A 21 12.05 19.81 2.73
N HIS A 22 11.55 20.75 3.51
CA HIS A 22 12.11 21.08 4.81
C HIS A 22 11.04 21.65 5.76
N PRO A 23 11.18 21.44 7.08
CA PRO A 23 10.38 22.14 8.05
C PRO A 23 10.79 23.62 8.12
N VAL A 24 9.82 24.51 8.27
CA VAL A 24 10.01 25.94 8.51
C VAL A 24 9.18 26.34 9.73
N TRP A 25 9.75 27.05 10.69
CA TRP A 25 8.99 27.48 11.85
C TRP A 25 7.94 28.51 11.46
N LEU A 26 6.73 28.37 12.01
CA LEU A 26 5.68 29.36 11.82
C LEU A 26 6.13 30.75 12.32
N ALA A 27 6.93 30.80 13.38
CA ALA A 27 7.46 32.04 13.96
C ALA A 27 8.36 32.80 12.97
N ASP A 28 9.12 32.08 12.15
CA ASP A 28 9.99 32.67 11.13
C ASP A 28 9.18 33.29 9.98
N ILE A 29 7.99 32.77 9.72
CA ILE A 29 7.10 33.22 8.63
C ILE A 29 6.17 34.34 9.08
N LEU A 30 5.74 34.30 10.35
CA LEU A 30 4.82 35.26 10.96
C LEU A 30 5.50 35.96 12.16
N PRO A 31 6.56 36.74 11.94
CA PRO A 31 7.38 37.28 13.03
C PRO A 31 6.63 38.30 13.91
N ASP A 32 5.57 38.92 13.37
CA ASP A 32 4.79 39.95 14.07
C ASP A 32 3.60 39.38 14.87
N TYR A 33 3.47 38.05 14.93
CA TYR A 33 2.35 37.38 15.60
C TYR A 33 2.84 36.51 16.75
N ASP A 34 2.20 36.63 17.91
CA ASP A 34 2.38 35.69 19.01
C ASP A 34 1.73 34.36 18.67
N ILE A 35 2.56 33.36 18.36
CA ILE A 35 2.09 31.99 18.13
C ILE A 35 1.81 31.36 19.50
N MET A 36 0.55 31.33 19.87
CA MET A 36 0.09 30.60 21.06
C MET A 36 0.51 29.13 20.98
N ALA A 37 0.89 28.56 22.12
CA ALA A 37 1.43 27.20 22.23
C ALA A 37 0.47 26.15 21.65
N THR A 38 0.62 25.87 20.36
CA THR A 38 -0.06 24.78 19.66
C THR A 38 0.93 23.66 19.42
N ASP A 39 0.40 22.45 19.26
CA ASP A 39 1.11 21.26 18.81
C ASP A 39 1.56 21.37 17.33
N ARG A 40 1.30 22.49 16.65
CA ARG A 40 1.52 22.69 15.22
C ARG A 40 2.40 23.91 14.98
N GLN A 41 3.71 23.73 15.11
CA GLN A 41 4.67 24.83 15.17
C GLN A 41 5.49 24.97 13.88
N GLN A 42 5.50 23.95 13.02
CA GLN A 42 6.29 23.91 11.79
C GLN A 42 5.40 23.72 10.57
N LEU A 43 5.69 24.49 9.51
CA LEU A 43 5.21 24.23 8.16
C LEU A 43 6.13 23.24 7.47
N ILE A 44 5.55 22.28 6.76
CA ILE A 44 6.27 21.45 5.80
C ILE A 44 6.24 22.15 4.46
N VAL A 45 7.37 22.71 4.05
CA VAL A 45 7.51 23.46 2.80
C VAL A 45 8.33 22.63 1.82
N GLY A 46 7.83 22.48 0.60
CA GLY A 46 8.60 21.89 -0.48
C GLY A 46 8.50 22.68 -1.78
N GLU A 47 9.42 22.37 -2.69
CA GLU A 47 9.60 23.08 -3.95
C GLU A 47 9.54 22.12 -5.15
N PRO A 48 8.33 21.65 -5.54
CA PRO A 48 8.19 20.80 -6.72
C PRO A 48 8.82 21.44 -7.96
N HIS A 49 9.41 20.63 -8.84
CA HIS A 49 10.00 21.14 -10.08
C HIS A 49 9.01 21.95 -10.90
N HIS A 50 9.44 23.14 -11.33
CA HIS A 50 8.62 24.15 -12.02
C HIS A 50 7.40 24.67 -11.23
N GLY A 51 7.32 24.35 -9.93
CA GLY A 51 6.29 24.80 -9.01
C GLY A 51 6.72 26.01 -8.20
N ARG A 52 5.77 26.54 -7.42
CA ARG A 52 6.05 27.50 -6.35
C ARG A 52 6.34 26.76 -5.05
N LYS A 53 7.04 27.42 -4.12
CA LYS A 53 7.09 27.01 -2.71
C LYS A 53 5.69 26.68 -2.23
N THR A 54 5.49 25.45 -1.80
CA THR A 54 4.19 24.90 -1.44
C THR A 54 4.24 24.40 -0.01
N VAL A 55 3.25 24.81 0.79
CA VAL A 55 3.04 24.29 2.15
C VAL A 55 2.20 23.03 2.05
N PHE A 56 2.79 21.88 2.37
CA PHE A 56 2.11 20.58 2.33
C PHE A 56 1.32 20.27 3.60
N GLY A 57 1.76 20.80 4.74
CA GLY A 57 1.11 20.57 6.02
C GLY A 57 1.69 21.43 7.14
N ILE A 58 1.03 21.37 8.29
CA ILE A 58 1.48 22.00 9.54
C ILE A 58 1.59 20.88 10.58
N GLN A 59 2.76 20.75 11.18
CA GLN A 59 3.12 19.63 12.06
C GLN A 59 3.73 20.13 13.37
N SER A 60 3.88 19.22 14.33
CA SER A 60 4.60 19.49 15.57
C SER A 60 6.08 19.71 15.31
N ALA A 61 6.74 20.42 16.23
CA ALA A 61 8.19 20.63 16.21
C ALA A 61 8.99 19.33 16.16
N ASP A 62 8.40 18.26 16.70
CA ASP A 62 8.96 16.93 16.81
C ASP A 62 8.63 16.03 15.59
N TYR A 63 8.07 16.57 14.52
CA TYR A 63 7.76 15.76 13.33
C TYR A 63 8.95 15.72 12.37
N ALA A 64 9.64 14.57 12.28
CA ALA A 64 10.60 14.33 11.20
C ALA A 64 9.89 14.02 9.88
N ILE A 65 10.20 14.83 8.87
CA ILE A 65 9.88 14.54 7.48
C ILE A 65 10.91 13.59 6.87
N ILE A 66 10.45 12.74 5.95
CA ILE A 66 11.29 11.81 5.21
C ILE A 66 11.34 12.27 3.75
N PRO A 67 12.38 12.98 3.30
CA PRO A 67 12.56 13.34 1.90
C PRO A 67 12.61 12.09 1.00
N ASN A 68 11.99 12.15 -0.18
CA ASN A 68 11.96 11.01 -1.10
C ASN A 68 13.36 10.67 -1.63
N ILE A 69 14.29 11.62 -1.63
CA ILE A 69 15.69 11.39 -1.98
C ILE A 69 16.35 10.32 -1.10
N LEU A 70 16.00 10.26 0.19
CA LEU A 70 16.53 9.23 1.10
C LEU A 70 16.02 7.84 0.73
N ILE A 71 14.78 7.76 0.24
CA ILE A 71 14.19 6.51 -0.24
C ILE A 71 14.93 6.06 -1.51
N ARG A 72 15.10 6.96 -2.47
CA ARG A 72 15.85 6.72 -3.71
C ARG A 72 17.26 6.20 -3.41
N GLU A 73 18.01 6.87 -2.54
CA GLU A 73 19.38 6.48 -2.19
C GLU A 73 19.48 5.02 -1.71
N VAL A 74 18.51 4.57 -0.89
CA VAL A 74 18.50 3.19 -0.40
C VAL A 74 18.10 2.20 -1.49
N VAL A 75 17.10 2.55 -2.31
CA VAL A 75 16.64 1.71 -3.42
C VAL A 75 17.75 1.53 -4.47
N ASP A 76 18.36 2.64 -4.93
CA ASP A 76 19.44 2.65 -5.93
C ASP A 76 20.69 1.89 -5.42
N LYS A 77 20.93 1.89 -4.11
CA LYS A 77 22.02 1.12 -3.50
C LYS A 77 21.77 -0.40 -3.52
N LEU A 78 20.51 -0.82 -3.40
CA LEU A 78 20.15 -2.24 -3.26
C LEU A 78 19.79 -2.91 -4.59
N PHE A 79 19.25 -2.14 -5.52
CA PHE A 79 18.69 -2.65 -6.77
C PHE A 79 19.22 -1.82 -7.93
N SER A 80 19.97 -2.47 -8.83
CA SER A 80 20.49 -1.84 -10.04
C SER A 80 19.56 -1.97 -11.24
N ASP A 81 18.60 -2.89 -11.20
CA ASP A 81 17.65 -3.16 -12.27
C ASP A 81 16.22 -3.17 -11.71
N TYR A 82 15.54 -2.04 -11.84
CA TYR A 82 14.13 -1.89 -11.49
C TYR A 82 13.47 -0.84 -12.39
N SER A 83 12.16 -0.98 -12.59
CA SER A 83 11.31 0.03 -13.19
C SER A 83 10.54 0.77 -12.11
N LEU A 84 10.28 2.05 -12.34
CA LEU A 84 9.59 2.91 -11.39
C LEU A 84 8.18 3.24 -11.88
N GLN A 85 7.20 3.11 -10.99
CA GLN A 85 5.90 3.73 -11.16
C GLN A 85 5.50 4.46 -9.90
N ILE A 86 5.34 5.77 -10.00
CA ILE A 86 4.94 6.63 -8.91
C ILE A 86 3.52 7.13 -9.16
N LYS A 87 2.69 7.03 -8.13
CA LYS A 87 1.42 7.75 -8.00
C LYS A 87 1.59 8.82 -6.96
N HIS A 88 1.39 10.07 -7.33
CA HIS A 88 1.50 11.17 -6.37
C HIS A 88 0.38 12.20 -6.53
N THR A 89 0.06 12.92 -5.46
CA THR A 89 -0.94 13.98 -5.48
C THR A 89 -0.28 15.35 -5.35
N THR A 90 -1.00 16.39 -5.77
CA THR A 90 -0.58 17.79 -5.55
C THR A 90 -0.54 18.16 -4.06
N THR A 91 -1.16 17.37 -3.20
CA THR A 91 -1.15 17.55 -1.74
C THR A 91 0.00 16.79 -1.06
N GLY A 92 0.98 16.29 -1.81
CA GLY A 92 2.19 15.67 -1.25
C GLY A 92 1.97 14.28 -0.67
N GLU A 93 1.04 13.48 -1.22
CA GLU A 93 0.97 12.04 -0.96
C GLU A 93 1.66 11.29 -2.08
N PHE A 94 2.41 10.24 -1.73
CA PHE A 94 3.19 9.45 -2.66
C PHE A 94 2.95 7.96 -2.44
N SER A 95 2.84 7.23 -3.54
CA SER A 95 2.96 5.79 -3.62
C SER A 95 3.97 5.46 -4.71
N ILE A 96 5.05 4.81 -4.30
CA ILE A 96 6.25 4.61 -5.11
C ILE A 96 6.38 3.10 -5.31
N SER A 97 6.04 2.64 -6.50
CA SER A 97 6.15 1.23 -6.90
C SER A 97 7.53 1.00 -7.53
N ILE A 98 8.38 0.26 -6.82
CA ILE A 98 9.63 -0.32 -7.32
C ILE A 98 9.29 -1.66 -7.93
N ILE A 99 9.37 -1.76 -9.26
CA ILE A 99 8.96 -2.93 -10.03
C ILE A 99 10.21 -3.68 -10.44
N PHE A 100 10.32 -4.93 -10.00
CA PHE A 100 11.48 -5.76 -10.27
C PHE A 100 11.30 -6.55 -11.57
N PRO A 101 12.39 -6.95 -12.24
CA PRO A 101 12.33 -7.66 -13.53
C PRO A 101 11.76 -9.07 -13.42
N GLN A 102 11.67 -9.65 -12.22
CA GLN A 102 11.15 -11.02 -12.06
C GLN A 102 9.66 -11.08 -12.34
N GLU A 103 9.28 -11.99 -13.22
CA GLU A 103 7.91 -12.21 -13.65
C GLU A 103 7.33 -13.51 -13.05
N LEU A 104 6.05 -13.44 -12.69
CA LEU A 104 5.20 -14.59 -12.38
C LEU A 104 4.09 -14.65 -13.42
N SER A 105 3.81 -15.84 -13.95
CA SER A 105 2.68 -16.04 -14.86
C SER A 105 1.42 -16.42 -14.09
N ILE A 106 0.33 -15.67 -14.28
CA ILE A 106 -1.01 -15.99 -13.77
C ILE A 106 -1.97 -16.06 -14.95
N GLY A 107 -2.39 -17.29 -15.31
CA GLY A 107 -3.15 -17.51 -16.53
C GLY A 107 -2.36 -17.11 -17.78
N GLY A 108 -2.93 -16.20 -18.58
CA GLY A 108 -2.27 -15.64 -19.77
C GLY A 108 -1.48 -14.36 -19.50
N GLU A 109 -1.40 -13.89 -18.26
CA GLU A 109 -0.78 -12.63 -17.89
C GLU A 109 0.57 -12.82 -17.19
N ARG A 110 1.48 -11.85 -17.38
CA ARG A 110 2.74 -11.77 -16.64
C ARG A 110 2.67 -10.64 -15.63
N LEU A 111 2.81 -10.99 -14.36
CA LEU A 111 2.90 -10.08 -13.24
C LEU A 111 4.36 -9.90 -12.89
N GLN A 112 4.78 -8.67 -12.61
CA GLN A 112 6.11 -8.40 -12.10
C GLN A 112 6.07 -8.32 -10.58
N ARG A 113 7.09 -8.79 -9.89
CA ARG A 113 7.19 -8.50 -8.46
C ARG A 113 7.34 -6.99 -8.27
N SER A 114 6.71 -6.43 -7.24
CA SER A 114 6.91 -5.03 -6.91
C SER A 114 6.88 -4.78 -5.42
N MET A 115 7.56 -3.72 -5.02
CA MET A 115 7.48 -3.14 -3.69
C MET A 115 6.86 -1.76 -3.80
N ILE A 116 6.01 -1.40 -2.85
CA ILE A 116 5.30 -0.12 -2.84
C ILE A 116 5.61 0.56 -1.53
N LEU A 117 6.21 1.73 -1.65
CA LEU A 117 6.56 2.59 -0.54
C LEU A 117 5.54 3.73 -0.55
N THR A 118 4.83 3.93 0.55
CA THR A 118 3.98 5.12 0.71
C THR A 118 4.72 6.14 1.55
N ASN A 119 4.66 7.40 1.14
CA ASN A 119 5.20 8.52 1.90
C ASN A 119 4.22 9.70 1.83
N SER A 120 4.33 10.64 2.76
CA SER A 120 3.54 11.87 2.70
C SER A 120 4.21 13.05 3.38
N TYR A 121 4.08 14.21 2.75
CA TYR A 121 4.50 15.51 3.28
C TYR A 121 3.36 16.25 3.98
N ASN A 122 2.11 15.83 3.78
CA ASN A 122 0.96 16.43 4.46
C ASN A 122 0.65 15.79 5.83
N GLY A 123 1.37 14.73 6.21
CA GLY A 123 1.23 14.01 7.49
C GLY A 123 -0.06 13.18 7.63
N LYS A 124 -0.91 13.09 6.61
CA LYS A 124 -2.11 12.23 6.63
C LYS A 124 -1.79 10.76 6.50
N THR A 125 -0.70 10.44 5.81
CA THR A 125 -0.26 9.06 5.55
C THR A 125 1.13 8.87 6.12
N PRO A 126 1.31 7.98 7.13
CA PRO A 126 2.64 7.66 7.62
C PRO A 126 3.46 6.97 6.54
N PHE A 127 4.78 7.04 6.65
CA PHE A 127 5.65 6.19 5.83
C PHE A 127 5.29 4.72 6.04
N SER A 128 5.18 3.96 4.97
CA SER A 128 4.96 2.53 5.04
C SER A 128 5.60 1.83 3.85
N ILE A 129 6.00 0.59 4.09
CA ILE A 129 6.38 -0.38 3.07
C ILE A 129 5.26 -1.42 3.11
N GLN A 130 4.85 -1.94 1.95
CA GLN A 130 3.76 -2.92 1.81
C GLN A 130 3.56 -3.84 3.03
N GLY A 131 2.34 -3.85 3.56
CA GLY A 131 1.93 -4.70 4.67
C GLY A 131 2.54 -4.38 6.03
N GLN A 132 3.34 -3.33 6.13
CA GLN A 132 3.98 -2.89 7.36
C GLN A 132 3.67 -1.42 7.60
N THR A 133 2.78 -1.14 8.56
CA THR A 133 2.84 0.17 9.22
C THR A 133 4.20 0.27 9.92
N MET A 134 4.84 1.44 9.96
CA MET A 134 6.07 1.64 10.76
C MET A 134 5.96 1.10 12.21
N THR A 135 4.74 1.03 12.75
CA THR A 135 4.42 0.43 14.05
C THR A 135 4.46 -1.10 14.11
N THR A 136 4.31 -1.80 13.00
CA THR A 136 4.50 -3.26 12.87
C THR A 136 5.90 -3.66 12.42
N MET A 137 6.74 -2.72 11.98
CA MET A 137 8.15 -2.91 11.58
C MET A 137 9.11 -3.25 12.74
N LEU A 138 8.59 -3.53 13.93
CA LEU A 138 9.35 -3.78 15.15
C LEU A 138 9.34 -5.26 15.53
N ASP A 139 8.60 -6.09 14.79
CA ASP A 139 8.66 -7.54 14.90
C ASP A 139 9.75 -8.03 13.94
N ASN A 140 10.91 -8.40 14.51
CA ASN A 140 12.12 -8.86 13.80
C ASN A 140 11.92 -10.11 12.91
N ASP A 141 10.75 -10.75 12.96
CA ASP A 141 10.46 -12.01 12.26
C ASP A 141 9.42 -11.88 11.13
N PHE A 142 9.07 -10.66 10.73
CA PHE A 142 8.13 -10.45 9.63
C PHE A 142 8.84 -10.36 8.28
N VAL A 143 8.63 -11.35 7.41
CA VAL A 143 9.00 -11.27 5.99
C VAL A 143 8.00 -10.36 5.30
N PRO A 144 8.41 -9.23 4.69
CA PRO A 144 7.46 -8.34 4.04
C PRO A 144 6.73 -9.09 2.91
N GLY A 145 5.41 -8.93 2.85
CA GLY A 145 4.57 -9.55 1.82
C GLY A 145 5.03 -9.09 0.43
N SER A 146 4.93 -9.98 -0.56
CA SER A 146 5.34 -9.65 -1.92
C SER A 146 4.13 -9.16 -2.71
N SER A 147 4.03 -7.86 -2.95
CA SER A 147 3.05 -7.37 -3.91
C SER A 147 3.49 -7.64 -5.34
N MET A 148 2.49 -7.60 -6.21
CA MET A 148 2.66 -7.81 -7.63
C MET A 148 2.26 -6.55 -8.40
N TYR A 149 2.91 -6.31 -9.51
CA TYR A 149 2.61 -5.24 -10.43
C TYR A 149 1.98 -5.83 -11.68
N ARG A 150 0.85 -5.25 -12.08
CA ARG A 150 0.12 -5.63 -13.29
C ARG A 150 0.27 -4.53 -14.34
N ALA A 151 1.04 -4.81 -15.38
CA ALA A 151 1.34 -3.84 -16.44
C ALA A 151 0.09 -3.32 -17.17
N ILE A 152 -0.92 -4.18 -17.40
CA ILE A 152 -2.19 -3.82 -18.07
C ILE A 152 -2.92 -2.69 -17.35
N CYS A 153 -2.97 -2.75 -16.02
CA CYS A 153 -3.63 -1.72 -15.20
C CYS A 153 -2.70 -0.59 -14.78
N LYS A 154 -1.39 -0.72 -15.03
CA LYS A 154 -0.37 0.18 -14.48
C LYS A 154 -0.61 0.40 -12.98
N ASN A 155 -0.65 -0.70 -12.23
CA ASN A 155 -0.89 -0.65 -10.80
C ASN A 155 -0.26 -1.81 -10.04
N GLY A 156 0.09 -1.52 -8.79
CA GLY A 156 0.43 -2.52 -7.80
C GLY A 156 -0.80 -3.16 -7.16
N LEU A 157 -0.71 -4.46 -6.91
CA LEU A 157 -1.68 -5.31 -6.25
C LEU A 157 -1.24 -5.50 -4.79
N MET A 158 -2.14 -5.20 -3.86
CA MET A 158 -1.86 -5.08 -2.43
C MET A 158 -2.64 -6.09 -1.59
N GLY A 159 -3.41 -6.96 -2.22
CA GLY A 159 -3.75 -8.25 -1.66
C GLY A 159 -2.55 -9.20 -1.60
N TRP A 160 -2.26 -9.74 -0.41
CA TRP A 160 -1.30 -10.84 -0.24
C TRP A 160 -1.77 -11.83 0.84
N ALA A 161 -1.25 -13.05 0.77
CA ALA A 161 -1.44 -14.09 1.78
C ALA A 161 -0.10 -14.53 2.41
N ASP A 162 1.00 -13.84 2.11
CA ASP A 162 2.36 -14.32 2.45
C ASP A 162 2.70 -14.26 3.94
N SER A 163 1.87 -13.60 4.75
CA SER A 163 1.94 -13.67 6.21
C SER A 163 1.59 -15.05 6.76
N PHE A 164 0.98 -15.94 5.95
CA PHE A 164 0.62 -17.29 6.33
C PHE A 164 1.62 -18.31 5.76
N VAL A 165 2.05 -19.26 6.61
CA VAL A 165 3.05 -20.26 6.23
C VAL A 165 2.55 -21.22 5.14
N LYS A 166 1.25 -21.57 5.16
CA LYS A 166 0.64 -22.52 4.20
C LYS A 166 -0.82 -22.17 3.89
N LEU A 167 -1.29 -22.57 2.71
CA LEU A 167 -2.66 -22.38 2.25
C LEU A 167 -3.75 -22.88 3.22
N PRO A 168 -3.63 -24.05 3.88
CA PRO A 168 -4.66 -24.50 4.83
C PRO A 168 -4.84 -23.56 6.03
N ALA A 169 -3.75 -23.00 6.54
CA ALA A 169 -3.80 -22.04 7.65
C ALA A 169 -4.50 -20.75 7.23
N TYR A 170 -4.20 -20.25 6.02
CA TYR A 170 -4.88 -19.10 5.44
C TYR A 170 -6.39 -19.36 5.24
N ARG A 171 -6.76 -20.49 4.65
CA ARG A 171 -8.17 -20.88 4.47
C ARG A 171 -8.93 -20.97 5.80
N GLN A 172 -8.32 -21.56 6.83
CA GLN A 172 -8.93 -21.63 8.15
C GLN A 172 -9.16 -20.24 8.75
N TRP A 173 -8.21 -19.32 8.58
CA TRP A 173 -8.34 -17.94 9.02
C TRP A 173 -9.49 -17.21 8.30
N LEU A 174 -9.62 -17.38 6.97
CA LEU A 174 -10.72 -16.82 6.19
C LEU A 174 -12.10 -17.32 6.68
N LEU A 175 -12.21 -18.59 7.05
CA LEU A 175 -13.45 -19.18 7.58
C LEU A 175 -13.80 -18.64 8.97
N GLN A 176 -12.81 -18.43 9.83
CA GLN A 176 -13.01 -17.85 11.16
C GLN A 176 -13.47 -16.38 11.08
N GLY A 177 -12.96 -15.62 10.10
CA GLY A 177 -13.40 -14.25 9.84
C GLY A 177 -14.88 -14.11 9.46
N LYS A 178 -15.47 -15.13 8.82
CA LYS A 178 -16.91 -15.18 8.49
C LYS A 178 -17.79 -15.46 9.72
N GLN A 179 -17.27 -16.11 10.76
CA GLN A 179 -18.00 -16.34 12.02
C GLN A 179 -17.89 -15.10 12.93
N GLY A 180 -18.62 -14.05 12.58
CA GLY A 180 -18.57 -12.76 13.30
C GLY A 180 -18.76 -12.92 14.81
N LYS A 181 -17.94 -12.19 15.59
CA LYS A 181 -18.08 -11.76 17.02
C LYS A 181 -18.97 -12.60 17.96
N ALA A 182 -19.03 -13.93 17.81
CA ALA A 182 -19.56 -14.78 18.84
C ALA A 182 -18.48 -14.86 19.92
N LYS A 183 -18.75 -14.31 21.12
CA LYS A 183 -17.97 -14.57 22.34
C LYS A 183 -18.03 -16.07 22.62
N LYS A 184 -17.19 -16.87 21.95
CA LYS A 184 -16.87 -18.23 22.36
C LYS A 184 -15.55 -18.20 23.12
N PRO A 185 -15.44 -18.90 24.25
CA PRO A 185 -14.22 -18.98 25.02
C PRO A 185 -13.11 -19.50 24.10
N ALA A 186 -11.98 -18.79 24.10
CA ALA A 186 -10.86 -19.06 23.21
C ALA A 186 -10.46 -20.55 23.28
N PRO A 187 -10.53 -21.32 22.19
CA PRO A 187 -9.80 -22.57 22.13
C PRO A 187 -8.31 -22.25 22.16
N LYS A 188 -7.53 -23.02 22.94
CA LYS A 188 -6.08 -22.88 23.16
C LYS A 188 -5.22 -23.17 21.92
N SER A 189 -5.75 -22.96 20.72
CA SER A 189 -5.05 -23.09 19.45
C SER A 189 -5.30 -21.83 18.64
N ARG A 190 -4.54 -20.77 18.96
CA ARG A 190 -4.36 -19.67 18.02
C ARG A 190 -3.82 -20.27 16.71
N PRO A 191 -4.32 -19.87 15.53
CA PRO A 191 -3.60 -20.17 14.31
C PRO A 191 -2.17 -19.64 14.48
N LEU A 192 -1.17 -20.42 14.06
CA LEU A 192 0.26 -20.03 14.07
C LEU A 192 0.48 -18.84 13.12
N ILE A 193 -0.01 -17.67 13.50
CA ILE A 193 0.66 -16.42 13.21
C ILE A 193 1.91 -16.49 14.07
N ARG A 194 3.11 -16.35 13.50
CA ARG A 194 4.39 -16.35 14.24
C ARG A 194 4.23 -15.50 15.51
N GLN A 195 4.03 -16.14 16.66
CA GLN A 195 3.99 -15.46 17.96
C GLN A 195 5.41 -15.43 18.46
N VAL A 196 6.11 -14.35 18.16
CA VAL A 196 7.47 -14.14 18.63
C VAL A 196 7.41 -13.21 19.83
N GLN A 197 8.19 -13.54 20.85
CA GLN A 197 8.28 -12.81 22.10
C GLN A 197 8.65 -11.35 21.82
N LYS A 198 7.81 -10.43 22.32
CA LYS A 198 8.03 -8.98 22.21
C LYS A 198 9.23 -8.58 23.06
N ASP A 199 10.37 -8.34 22.43
CA ASP A 199 11.49 -7.67 23.07
C ASP A 199 11.19 -6.16 23.15
N PRO A 200 11.10 -5.53 24.35
CA PRO A 200 10.54 -4.20 24.50
C PRO A 200 11.44 -3.03 24.06
N LYS A 201 12.57 -3.28 23.38
CA LYS A 201 13.61 -2.25 23.15
C LYS A 201 13.51 -1.49 21.84
N ILE A 202 12.75 -1.96 20.84
CA ILE A 202 12.51 -1.19 19.61
C ILE A 202 11.02 -0.83 19.62
N ARG A 203 10.68 0.22 20.37
CA ARG A 203 9.30 0.72 20.50
C ARG A 203 9.14 1.97 19.65
N LYS A 204 8.62 1.78 18.44
CA LYS A 204 8.14 2.81 17.50
C LYS A 204 9.24 3.76 17.05
N ILE A 205 9.34 3.98 15.73
CA ILE A 205 9.98 5.20 15.26
C ILE A 205 9.08 6.35 15.68
N HIS A 206 9.40 6.95 16.80
CA HIS A 206 8.91 8.28 17.11
C HIS A 206 9.54 9.21 16.08
N HIS A 207 8.72 9.83 15.23
CA HIS A 207 9.17 10.86 14.28
C HIS A 207 9.98 11.96 14.97
N SER A 208 9.87 12.11 16.30
CA SER A 208 10.68 13.02 17.12
C SER A 208 12.17 12.69 17.21
N ARG A 209 12.62 11.53 16.73
CA ARG A 209 14.03 11.09 16.81
C ARG A 209 14.57 10.41 15.55
N LEU A 210 13.84 10.49 14.43
CA LEU A 210 14.26 9.86 13.19
C LEU A 210 15.28 10.77 12.46
N THR A 211 16.56 10.44 12.55
CA THR A 211 17.59 11.08 11.69
C THR A 211 17.57 10.47 10.29
N PRO A 212 17.99 11.22 9.25
CA PRO A 212 18.12 10.69 7.89
C PRO A 212 18.95 9.40 7.82
N GLU A 213 20.01 9.30 8.60
CA GLU A 213 20.92 8.15 8.64
C GLU A 213 20.21 6.92 9.22
N LEU A 214 19.54 7.09 10.36
CA LEU A 214 18.80 6.01 11.01
C LEU A 214 17.68 5.49 10.12
N PHE A 215 16.96 6.40 9.44
CA PHE A 215 15.94 6.03 8.47
C PHE A 215 16.53 5.19 7.34
N LYS A 216 17.67 5.62 6.76
CA LYS A 216 18.33 4.90 5.67
C LYS A 216 18.78 3.50 6.10
N GLU A 217 19.34 3.36 7.30
CA GLU A 217 19.72 2.05 7.86
C GLU A 217 18.51 1.13 8.02
N GLN A 218 17.43 1.63 8.62
CA GLN A 218 16.21 0.85 8.83
C GLN A 218 15.56 0.44 7.52
N LEU A 219 15.44 1.37 6.58
CA LEU A 219 14.92 1.09 5.24
C LEU A 219 15.79 0.03 4.56
N TYR A 220 17.11 0.17 4.60
CA TYR A 220 18.04 -0.79 4.01
C TYR A 220 17.82 -2.19 4.57
N SER A 221 17.78 -2.35 5.90
CA SER A 221 17.54 -3.66 6.53
C SER A 221 16.22 -4.29 6.11
N LEU A 222 15.16 -3.49 5.96
CA LEU A 222 13.85 -3.98 5.51
C LEU A 222 13.87 -4.42 4.05
N LEU A 223 14.58 -3.68 3.19
CA LEU A 223 14.60 -3.95 1.76
C LEU A 223 15.54 -5.10 1.37
N VAL A 224 16.62 -5.33 2.12
CA VAL A 224 17.53 -6.46 1.86
C VAL A 224 16.79 -7.80 1.92
N ALA A 225 15.86 -7.96 2.86
CA ALA A 225 15.07 -9.18 3.01
C ALA A 225 14.13 -9.47 1.81
N GLN A 226 13.94 -8.51 0.90
CA GLN A 226 13.07 -8.64 -0.27
C GLN A 226 13.75 -9.28 -1.48
N GLN A 227 15.03 -9.66 -1.38
CA GLN A 227 15.75 -10.31 -2.47
C GLN A 227 15.40 -11.80 -2.68
N GLU A 228 14.63 -12.45 -1.80
CA GLU A 228 14.34 -13.88 -1.94
C GLU A 228 13.26 -14.19 -3.00
N THR A 229 13.59 -15.14 -3.89
CA THR A 229 12.88 -15.49 -5.13
C THR A 229 12.00 -16.76 -5.03
N LYS A 230 11.32 -16.98 -3.90
CA LYS A 230 10.46 -18.16 -3.75
C LYS A 230 9.02 -17.88 -4.16
N PRO A 231 8.31 -18.85 -4.79
CA PRO A 231 6.88 -18.76 -5.03
C PRO A 231 6.15 -18.46 -3.73
N THR A 232 5.30 -17.43 -3.75
CA THR A 232 4.65 -16.93 -2.55
C THR A 232 3.24 -17.52 -2.41
N LEU A 233 2.67 -17.52 -1.21
CA LEU A 233 1.30 -18.03 -1.04
C LEU A 233 0.30 -17.15 -1.79
N THR A 234 0.58 -15.86 -1.91
CA THR A 234 -0.17 -14.91 -2.75
C THR A 234 -0.26 -15.38 -4.19
N ALA A 235 0.84 -15.85 -4.78
CA ALA A 235 0.86 -16.40 -6.13
C ALA A 235 -0.13 -17.57 -6.27
N THR A 236 -0.12 -18.51 -5.33
CA THR A 236 -1.06 -19.65 -5.31
C THR A 236 -2.53 -19.20 -5.21
N VAL A 237 -2.81 -18.13 -4.46
CA VAL A 237 -4.18 -17.59 -4.37
C VAL A 237 -4.60 -16.92 -5.69
N TYR A 238 -3.70 -16.20 -6.35
CA TYR A 238 -3.97 -15.63 -7.68
C TYR A 238 -4.21 -16.68 -8.75
N GLU A 239 -3.46 -17.78 -8.74
CA GLU A 239 -3.71 -18.93 -9.62
C GLU A 239 -5.11 -19.52 -9.36
N HIS A 240 -5.49 -19.68 -8.09
CA HIS A 240 -6.84 -20.15 -7.74
C HIS A 240 -7.92 -19.18 -8.23
N PHE A 241 -7.71 -17.87 -8.11
CA PHE A 241 -8.63 -16.85 -8.62
C PHE A 241 -8.80 -16.90 -10.12
N GLN A 242 -7.71 -17.20 -10.84
CA GLN A 242 -7.73 -17.31 -12.29
C GLN A 242 -8.52 -18.54 -12.75
N GLN A 243 -8.42 -19.65 -12.02
CA GLN A 243 -9.13 -20.91 -12.33
C GLN A 243 -10.61 -20.88 -11.94
N LYS A 244 -10.99 -20.07 -10.94
CA LYS A 244 -12.38 -19.96 -10.47
C LYS A 244 -13.18 -18.98 -11.32
N ALA A 245 -14.06 -19.52 -12.18
CA ALA A 245 -15.04 -18.74 -12.91
C ALA A 245 -16.09 -18.10 -11.97
N VAL A 246 -16.56 -16.91 -12.33
CA VAL A 246 -17.68 -16.24 -11.68
C VAL A 246 -18.97 -16.88 -12.18
N THR A 247 -19.80 -17.34 -11.26
CA THR A 247 -21.09 -17.97 -11.55
C THR A 247 -22.26 -16.99 -11.36
N ARG A 248 -23.49 -17.40 -11.72
CA ARG A 248 -24.69 -16.57 -11.46
C ARG A 248 -24.88 -16.23 -9.99
N SER A 249 -24.47 -17.12 -9.06
CA SER A 249 -24.52 -16.84 -7.62
C SER A 249 -23.49 -15.79 -7.16
N ASP A 250 -22.49 -15.48 -8.00
CA ASP A 250 -21.45 -14.49 -7.72
C ASP A 250 -21.75 -13.12 -8.38
N GLU A 251 -22.87 -12.97 -9.10
CA GLU A 251 -23.22 -11.72 -9.82
C GLU A 251 -23.32 -10.50 -8.89
N ASP A 252 -23.79 -10.71 -7.66
CA ASP A 252 -23.90 -9.66 -6.64
C ASP A 252 -22.66 -9.56 -5.74
N LEU A 253 -21.63 -10.40 -5.95
CA LEU A 253 -20.44 -10.43 -5.09
C LEU A 253 -19.76 -9.05 -5.02
N LEU A 254 -19.64 -8.35 -6.16
CA LEU A 254 -19.10 -6.98 -6.23
C LEU A 254 -19.84 -5.98 -5.32
N LYS A 255 -21.16 -6.13 -5.13
CA LYS A 255 -21.96 -5.24 -4.27
C LYS A 255 -21.74 -5.53 -2.78
N THR A 256 -21.27 -6.73 -2.44
CA THR A 256 -20.99 -7.16 -1.06
C THR A 256 -19.57 -6.86 -0.61
N LEU A 257 -18.68 -6.49 -1.54
CA LEU A 257 -17.30 -6.13 -1.23
C LEU A 257 -17.24 -4.88 -0.34
N PRO A 258 -16.18 -4.71 0.46
CA PRO A 258 -16.08 -3.65 1.46
C PRO A 258 -15.66 -2.32 0.83
N ILE A 259 -16.20 -1.98 -0.33
CA ILE A 259 -15.86 -0.79 -1.11
C ILE A 259 -17.09 0.12 -1.29
N PRO A 260 -16.91 1.44 -1.43
CA PRO A 260 -18.00 2.34 -1.79
C PRO A 260 -18.76 1.89 -3.03
N VAL A 261 -20.09 2.04 -3.01
CA VAL A 261 -21.00 1.60 -4.09
C VAL A 261 -20.60 2.18 -5.46
N GLN A 262 -20.13 3.43 -5.51
CA GLN A 262 -19.67 4.04 -6.75
C GLN A 262 -18.42 3.35 -7.32
N LEU A 263 -17.50 2.90 -6.46
CA LEU A 263 -16.32 2.13 -6.89
C LEU A 263 -16.72 0.73 -7.35
N ALA A 264 -17.69 0.09 -6.69
CA ALA A 264 -18.22 -1.20 -7.14
C ALA A 264 -18.84 -1.10 -8.56
N LYS A 265 -19.57 -0.02 -8.87
CA LYS A 265 -20.09 0.24 -10.22
C LYS A 265 -18.97 0.40 -11.25
N GLN A 266 -17.95 1.20 -10.94
CA GLN A 266 -16.80 1.39 -11.83
C GLN A 266 -16.00 0.10 -12.02
N ALA A 267 -15.85 -0.71 -10.97
CA ALA A 267 -15.23 -2.03 -11.06
C ALA A 267 -16.04 -2.96 -11.98
N GLN A 268 -17.37 -2.92 -11.92
CA GLN A 268 -18.21 -3.72 -12.81
C GLN A 268 -18.04 -3.32 -14.29
N GLU A 269 -17.99 -2.02 -14.57
CA GLU A 269 -17.72 -1.52 -15.93
C GLU A 269 -16.32 -1.93 -16.41
N ARG A 270 -15.33 -1.84 -15.53
CA ARG A 270 -13.96 -2.26 -15.82
C ARG A 270 -13.86 -3.76 -16.07
N LEU A 271 -14.54 -4.59 -15.29
CA LEU A 271 -14.59 -6.04 -15.47
C LEU A 271 -15.07 -6.39 -16.88
N ARG A 272 -16.18 -5.77 -17.33
CA ARG A 272 -16.72 -5.95 -18.70
C ARG A 272 -15.77 -5.49 -19.81
N LEU A 273 -14.89 -4.55 -19.52
CA LEU A 273 -13.85 -4.11 -20.46
C LEU A 273 -12.72 -5.13 -20.51
N GLU A 274 -12.26 -5.63 -19.36
CA GLU A 274 -11.17 -6.62 -19.30
C GLU A 274 -11.57 -7.97 -19.91
N GLU A 275 -12.80 -8.43 -19.70
CA GLU A 275 -13.35 -9.60 -20.39
C GLU A 275 -13.21 -9.49 -21.92
N ARG A 276 -13.56 -8.32 -22.46
CA ARG A 276 -13.49 -8.04 -23.91
C ARG A 276 -12.04 -7.94 -24.40
N LEU A 277 -11.16 -7.29 -23.65
CA LEU A 277 -9.75 -7.11 -24.03
C LEU A 277 -8.98 -8.44 -23.99
N LEU A 278 -9.29 -9.30 -23.03
CA LEU A 278 -8.58 -10.55 -22.81
C LEU A 278 -9.27 -11.75 -23.48
N GLY A 279 -10.46 -11.55 -24.06
CA GLY A 279 -11.24 -12.63 -24.69
C GLY A 279 -11.56 -13.77 -23.73
N SER A 280 -11.72 -13.48 -22.43
CA SER A 280 -11.86 -14.47 -21.38
C SER A 280 -13.15 -14.29 -20.58
N ASN A 281 -13.65 -15.39 -20.03
CA ASN A 281 -14.83 -15.39 -19.16
C ASN A 281 -14.50 -14.72 -17.81
N PRO A 282 -15.51 -14.16 -17.11
CA PRO A 282 -15.29 -13.57 -15.80
C PRO A 282 -14.73 -14.61 -14.83
N SER A 283 -13.64 -14.24 -14.18
CA SER A 283 -13.00 -15.00 -13.10
C SER A 283 -12.86 -14.13 -11.87
N TYR A 284 -12.62 -14.77 -10.72
CA TYR A 284 -12.30 -14.05 -9.48
C TYR A 284 -11.05 -13.18 -9.65
N TRP A 285 -10.13 -13.59 -10.54
CA TRP A 285 -8.93 -12.81 -10.90
C TRP A 285 -9.29 -11.49 -11.60
N LEU A 286 -10.14 -11.54 -12.63
CA LEU A 286 -10.60 -10.32 -13.31
C LEU A 286 -11.43 -9.43 -12.38
N MET A 287 -12.24 -10.02 -11.51
CA MET A 287 -13.03 -9.27 -10.53
C MET A 287 -12.14 -8.51 -9.55
N TYR A 288 -11.13 -9.18 -8.98
CA TYR A 288 -10.13 -8.54 -8.11
C TYR A 288 -9.42 -7.40 -8.83
N ASN A 289 -8.93 -7.64 -10.03
CA ASN A 289 -8.22 -6.63 -10.82
C ASN A 289 -9.09 -5.43 -11.19
N ALA A 290 -10.37 -5.65 -11.49
CA ALA A 290 -11.29 -4.58 -11.82
C ALA A 290 -11.55 -3.67 -10.61
N VAL A 291 -11.67 -4.27 -9.41
CA VAL A 291 -11.79 -3.53 -8.15
C VAL A 291 -10.51 -2.78 -7.83
N ASN A 292 -9.35 -3.44 -7.93
CA ASN A 292 -8.03 -2.80 -7.79
C ASN A 292 -7.92 -1.60 -8.74
N HIS A 293 -8.22 -1.77 -10.02
CA HIS A 293 -8.19 -0.68 -10.99
C HIS A 293 -9.12 0.48 -10.58
N ALA A 294 -10.35 0.21 -10.17
CA ALA A 294 -11.28 1.24 -9.70
C ALA A 294 -10.73 1.97 -8.46
N LEU A 295 -10.19 1.22 -7.49
CA LEU A 295 -9.61 1.77 -6.26
C LEU A 295 -8.48 2.76 -6.54
N PHE A 296 -7.71 2.65 -7.62
CA PHE A 296 -6.57 3.53 -7.87
C PHE A 296 -6.73 4.53 -9.01
N ASN A 297 -7.79 4.43 -9.81
CA ASN A 297 -8.05 5.34 -10.93
C ASN A 297 -9.29 6.22 -10.72
N ALA A 298 -10.18 5.84 -9.80
CA ALA A 298 -11.36 6.63 -9.50
C ALA A 298 -11.05 7.92 -8.74
N ARG A 299 -11.74 9.00 -9.11
CA ARG A 299 -11.86 10.19 -8.25
C ARG A 299 -12.68 9.81 -7.03
N SER A 300 -12.04 9.81 -5.87
CA SER A 300 -12.70 9.51 -4.59
C SER A 300 -12.00 10.28 -3.47
N SER A 301 -12.70 10.49 -2.36
CA SER A 301 -12.17 11.13 -1.16
C SER A 301 -11.17 10.26 -0.38
N LEU A 302 -10.90 9.03 -0.83
CA LEU A 302 -9.98 8.11 -0.18
C LEU A 302 -8.53 8.55 -0.40
N THR A 303 -7.74 8.54 0.67
CA THR A 303 -6.29 8.69 0.57
C THR A 303 -5.68 7.49 -0.18
N LEU A 304 -4.43 7.62 -0.66
CA LEU A 304 -3.73 6.49 -1.27
C LEU A 304 -3.65 5.29 -0.31
N ASN A 305 -3.39 5.53 0.98
CA ASN A 305 -3.32 4.49 2.00
C ASN A 305 -4.66 3.76 2.22
N ASP A 306 -5.78 4.50 2.24
CA ASP A 306 -7.10 3.89 2.40
C ASP A 306 -7.44 2.97 1.22
N ARG A 307 -7.07 3.38 0.00
CA ARG A 307 -7.25 2.57 -1.21
C ARG A 307 -6.47 1.25 -1.11
N TYR A 308 -5.25 1.28 -0.56
CA TYR A 308 -4.45 0.07 -0.34
C TYR A 308 -5.04 -0.87 0.71
N LYS A 309 -5.51 -0.35 1.84
CA LYS A 309 -6.19 -1.16 2.85
C LYS A 309 -7.44 -1.84 2.31
N LEU A 310 -8.21 -1.12 1.48
CA LEU A 310 -9.39 -1.67 0.83
C LEU A 310 -9.03 -2.75 -0.19
N ASP A 311 -7.95 -2.59 -0.95
CA ASP A 311 -7.46 -3.59 -1.90
C ASP A 311 -7.13 -4.92 -1.20
N GLU A 312 -6.40 -4.85 -0.09
CA GLU A 312 -6.08 -6.02 0.75
C GLU A 312 -7.36 -6.69 1.32
N GLN A 313 -8.31 -5.90 1.82
CA GLN A 313 -9.59 -6.43 2.32
C GLN A 313 -10.40 -7.12 1.22
N VAL A 314 -10.47 -6.53 0.03
CA VAL A 314 -11.14 -7.11 -1.14
C VAL A 314 -10.49 -8.43 -1.50
N PHE A 315 -9.16 -8.50 -1.55
CA PHE A 315 -8.44 -9.75 -1.82
C PHE A 315 -8.84 -10.86 -0.85
N HIS A 316 -8.84 -10.59 0.46
CA HIS A 316 -9.23 -11.59 1.46
C HIS A 316 -10.71 -11.98 1.34
N GLN A 317 -11.61 -11.04 1.08
CA GLN A 317 -13.03 -11.34 0.93
C GLN A 317 -13.29 -12.20 -0.32
N LEU A 318 -12.65 -11.87 -1.45
CA LEU A 318 -12.71 -12.69 -2.67
C LEU A 318 -12.10 -14.07 -2.43
N ALA A 319 -11.00 -14.16 -1.68
CA ALA A 319 -10.43 -15.45 -1.30
C ALA A 319 -11.41 -16.29 -0.49
N ALA A 320 -12.05 -15.69 0.52
CA ALA A 320 -13.04 -16.37 1.34
C ALA A 320 -14.27 -16.85 0.54
N SER A 321 -14.66 -16.14 -0.53
CA SER A 321 -15.74 -16.56 -1.41
C SER A 321 -15.29 -17.61 -2.44
N SER A 322 -14.08 -17.49 -2.98
CA SER A 322 -13.55 -18.43 -3.98
C SER A 322 -13.23 -19.83 -3.42
N PHE A 323 -12.96 -19.92 -2.11
CA PHE A 323 -12.69 -21.19 -1.40
C PHE A 323 -13.93 -21.78 -0.71
N ALA A 324 -15.07 -21.07 -0.73
CA ALA A 324 -16.35 -21.59 -0.26
C ALA A 324 -16.95 -22.55 -1.29
#